data_AF-A0A1M5CZA2-F1
#
_entry.id   AF-A0A1M5CZA2-F1
#
_cell.length_a   1.000
_cell.length_b   1.000
_cell.length_c   1.000
_cell.angle_alpha   90.00
_cell.angle_beta   90.00
_cell.angle_gamma   90.00
#
_symmetry.space_group_name_H-M   'P 1'
#
loop_
_entity.id
_entity.type
_entity.pdbx_description
1 polymer ?
#
loop_
_entity_poly.entity_id
_entity_poly.type
_entity_poly.pdbx_seq_one_letter_code
_entity_poly.pdbx_strand_id
1 'polypeptide(L)'
;MKKLLLSFAFCMMATLSMSAQDKELSLQAKAKNDMVALAQVVNLPENQREDFFRLFEMKYEVMDNKELSAERKLEMSRVIEAKIRGTLSPQQMAQLEANPELLNRLIGKKIK
;
A
#
# COMPACT_ATOMS: atom_id res chain seq x y z
N MET A 1 26.17 47.84 20.03
CA MET A 1 25.05 47.86 19.07
C MET A 1 25.56 47.42 17.71
N LYS A 2 24.84 46.51 17.03
CA LYS A 2 25.15 45.87 15.73
C LYS A 2 26.32 44.87 15.87
N LYS A 3 26.17 43.57 15.60
CA LYS A 3 25.60 42.95 14.41
C LYS A 3 24.97 41.59 14.79
N LEU A 4 23.69 41.60 15.13
CA LEU A 4 22.80 40.49 14.79
C LEU A 4 22.60 40.55 13.27
N LEU A 5 22.39 39.39 12.62
CA LEU A 5 22.06 39.17 11.20
C LEU A 5 23.16 38.43 10.41
N LEU A 6 23.28 37.12 10.68
CA LEU A 6 23.65 36.05 9.73
C LEU A 6 23.58 34.77 10.59
N SER A 7 22.72 33.77 10.41
CA SER A 7 22.10 33.27 9.20
C SER A 7 20.82 32.53 9.59
N PHE A 8 19.68 33.20 9.51
CA PHE A 8 18.36 32.56 9.56
C PHE A 8 17.95 32.21 8.13
N ALA A 9 18.68 31.30 7.48
CA ALA A 9 18.44 30.92 6.09
C ALA A 9 18.75 29.43 5.83
N PHE A 10 18.54 28.56 6.82
CA PHE A 10 18.74 27.12 6.65
C PHE A 10 17.53 26.23 7.02
N CYS A 11 16.39 26.80 7.43
CA CYS A 11 15.25 25.97 7.91
C CYS A 11 14.04 25.91 6.96
N MET A 12 14.11 26.49 5.77
CA MET A 12 12.93 26.62 4.90
C MET A 12 12.74 25.49 3.87
N MET A 13 13.58 24.45 3.89
CA MET A 13 13.45 23.28 3.00
C MET A 13 12.86 22.03 3.68
N ALA A 14 12.68 22.03 5.01
CA ALA A 14 12.20 20.87 5.75
C ALA A 14 10.66 20.73 5.83
N THR A 15 9.90 21.77 5.48
CA THR A 15 8.43 21.77 5.65
C THR A 15 7.67 21.11 4.50
N LEU A 16 8.28 21.00 3.31
CA LEU A 16 7.67 20.31 2.15
C LEU A 16 7.89 18.79 2.18
N SER A 17 8.99 18.32 2.80
CA SER A 17 9.37 16.91 2.85
C SER A 17 8.56 16.09 3.87
N MET A 18 8.02 16.72 4.91
CA MET A 18 7.27 16.04 5.97
C MET A 18 5.97 15.40 5.44
N SER A 19 5.25 16.10 4.55
CA SER A 19 3.97 15.64 3.98
C SER A 19 4.10 14.41 3.08
N ALA A 20 5.18 14.31 2.29
CA ALA A 20 5.41 13.16 1.42
C ALA A 20 5.89 11.93 2.21
N GLN A 21 6.79 12.14 3.18
CA GLN A 21 7.30 11.07 4.04
C GLN A 21 6.21 10.49 4.95
N ASP A 22 5.37 11.33 5.56
CA ASP A 22 4.25 10.88 6.39
C ASP A 22 3.23 10.07 5.56
N LYS A 23 2.96 10.52 4.33
CA LYS A 23 2.12 9.79 3.39
C LYS A 23 2.71 8.42 3.08
N GLU A 24 3.98 8.35 2.71
CA GLU A 24 4.66 7.09 2.38
C GLU A 24 4.59 6.10 3.54
N LEU A 25 4.96 6.53 4.75
CA LEU A 25 4.81 5.73 5.98
C LEU A 25 3.38 5.22 6.18
N SER A 26 2.38 6.05 5.88
CA SER A 26 0.97 5.65 5.99
C SER A 26 0.57 4.58 4.96
N LEU A 27 1.11 4.62 3.74
CA LEU A 27 0.82 3.63 2.70
C LEU A 27 1.50 2.30 3.02
N GLN A 28 2.74 2.34 3.51
CA GLN A 28 3.47 1.15 3.98
C GLN A 28 2.73 0.49 5.15
N ALA A 29 2.24 1.26 6.12
CA ALA A 29 1.46 0.73 7.23
C ALA A 29 0.19 0.01 6.74
N LYS A 30 -0.54 0.59 5.78
CA LYS A 30 -1.71 -0.05 5.17
C LYS A 30 -1.35 -1.33 4.42
N ALA A 31 -0.27 -1.31 3.63
CA ALA A 31 0.23 -2.48 2.92
C ALA A 31 0.61 -3.62 3.89
N LYS A 32 1.28 -3.28 5.00
CA LYS A 32 1.64 -4.23 6.05
C LYS A 32 0.40 -4.85 6.67
N ASN A 33 -0.62 -4.05 7.00
CA ASN A 33 -1.87 -4.53 7.57
C ASN A 33 -2.61 -5.49 6.64
N ASP A 34 -2.61 -5.20 5.34
CA ASP A 34 -3.20 -6.09 4.33
C ASP A 34 -2.45 -7.41 4.21
N MET A 35 -1.11 -7.38 4.22
CA MET A 35 -0.30 -8.58 4.26
C MET A 35 -0.57 -9.41 5.51
N VAL A 36 -0.62 -8.78 6.69
CA VAL A 36 -0.91 -9.48 7.95
C VAL A 36 -2.29 -10.12 7.93
N ALA A 37 -3.31 -9.40 7.45
CA ALA A 37 -4.67 -9.93 7.33
C ALA A 37 -4.74 -11.11 6.36
N LEU A 38 -4.07 -11.02 5.20
CA LEU A 38 -3.94 -12.15 4.28
C LEU A 38 -3.25 -13.33 4.98
N ALA A 39 -2.13 -13.08 5.65
CA ALA A 39 -1.35 -14.11 6.31
C ALA A 39 -2.12 -14.85 7.40
N GLN A 40 -2.98 -14.14 8.14
CA GLN A 40 -3.86 -14.73 9.14
C GLN A 40 -4.93 -15.63 8.51
N VAL A 41 -5.53 -15.22 7.39
CA VAL A 41 -6.62 -15.97 6.75
C VAL A 41 -6.12 -17.22 6.03
N VAL A 42 -4.97 -17.15 5.35
CA VAL A 42 -4.49 -18.24 4.47
C VAL A 42 -3.25 -18.96 5.01
N ASN A 43 -2.86 -18.67 6.25
CA ASN A 43 -1.63 -19.14 6.89
C ASN A 43 -0.40 -18.93 5.99
N LEU A 44 -0.21 -17.69 5.54
CA LEU A 44 0.83 -17.35 4.56
C LEU A 44 2.23 -17.57 5.18
N PRO A 45 3.11 -18.34 4.49
CA PRO A 45 4.44 -18.63 5.00
C PRO A 45 5.32 -17.36 4.97
N GLU A 46 6.28 -17.29 5.90
CA GLU A 46 7.08 -16.08 6.11
C GLU A 46 7.85 -15.63 4.86
N ASN A 47 8.32 -16.58 4.06
CA ASN A 47 9.03 -16.32 2.81
C ASN A 47 8.16 -15.64 1.73
N GLN A 48 6.83 -15.67 1.84
CA GLN A 48 5.92 -14.99 0.91
C GLN A 48 5.38 -13.66 1.47
N ARG A 49 5.58 -13.39 2.76
CA ARG A 49 5.03 -12.19 3.41
C ARG A 49 5.64 -10.91 2.84
N GLU A 50 6.93 -10.91 2.54
CA GLU A 50 7.59 -9.74 1.96
C GLU A 50 7.08 -9.45 0.54
N ASP A 51 6.88 -10.48 -0.28
CA ASP A 51 6.35 -10.33 -1.64
C ASP A 51 4.93 -9.72 -1.63
N PHE A 52 4.06 -10.22 -0.74
CA PHE A 52 2.72 -9.66 -0.59
C PHE A 52 2.73 -8.25 0.01
N PHE A 53 3.65 -7.96 0.93
CA PHE A 53 3.83 -6.60 1.44
C PHE A 53 4.16 -5.62 0.30
N ARG A 54 5.19 -5.93 -0.50
CA ARG A 54 5.60 -5.10 -1.65
C ARG A 54 4.48 -4.98 -2.70
N LEU A 55 3.75 -6.07 -2.94
CA LEU A 55 2.59 -6.06 -3.83
C LEU A 55 1.53 -5.05 -3.36
N PHE A 56 1.26 -5.00 -2.06
CA PHE A 56 0.29 -4.07 -1.49
C PHE A 56 0.81 -2.64 -1.38
N GLU A 57 2.12 -2.42 -1.22
CA GLU A 57 2.73 -1.09 -1.33
C GLU A 57 2.48 -0.50 -2.73
N MET A 58 2.83 -1.25 -3.78
CA MET A 58 2.58 -0.84 -5.17
C MET A 58 1.11 -0.51 -5.44
N LYS A 59 0.20 -1.32 -4.87
CA LYS A 59 -1.24 -1.04 -4.93
C LYS A 59 -1.56 0.31 -4.31
N TYR A 60 -1.13 0.55 -3.06
CA TYR A 60 -1.46 1.78 -2.35
C TYR A 60 -0.86 3.03 -3.00
N GLU A 61 0.35 2.95 -3.55
CA GLU A 61 0.96 4.02 -4.34
C GLU A 61 0.09 4.41 -5.54
N VAL A 62 -0.39 3.43 -6.31
CA VAL A 62 -1.25 3.68 -7.48
C VAL A 62 -2.64 4.16 -7.09
N MET A 63 -3.23 3.57 -6.05
CA MET A 63 -4.58 3.93 -5.61
C MET A 63 -4.65 5.35 -5.02
N ASP A 64 -3.59 5.77 -4.32
CA ASP A 64 -3.50 7.07 -3.67
C ASP A 64 -2.89 8.17 -4.57
N ASN A 65 -2.39 7.81 -5.76
CA ASN A 65 -1.97 8.78 -6.75
C ASN A 65 -3.18 9.51 -7.36
N LYS A 66 -3.22 10.84 -7.19
CA LYS A 66 -4.33 11.71 -7.66
C LYS A 66 -4.27 12.02 -9.15
N GLU A 67 -3.13 11.80 -9.79
CA GLU A 67 -2.89 12.08 -11.21
C GLU A 67 -3.29 10.89 -12.10
N LEU A 68 -3.45 9.70 -11.52
CA LEU A 68 -3.84 8.50 -12.26
C LEU A 68 -5.35 8.44 -12.47
N SER A 69 -5.74 8.06 -13.69
CA SER A 69 -7.14 7.87 -14.07
C SER A 69 -7.79 6.71 -13.32
N ALA A 70 -9.12 6.72 -13.27
CA ALA A 70 -9.91 5.61 -12.72
C ALA A 70 -9.62 4.29 -13.46
N GLU A 71 -9.37 4.34 -14.77
CA GLU A 71 -9.00 3.17 -15.58
C GLU A 71 -7.65 2.59 -15.14
N ARG A 72 -6.65 3.44 -14.88
CA ARG A 72 -5.35 2.97 -14.36
C ARG A 72 -5.48 2.30 -12.99
N LYS A 73 -6.33 2.82 -12.12
CA LYS A 73 -6.62 2.22 -10.81
C LYS A 73 -7.37 0.89 -10.96
N LEU A 74 -8.33 0.81 -11.87
CA LEU A 74 -9.04 -0.43 -12.19
C LEU A 74 -8.07 -1.50 -12.73
N GLU A 75 -7.15 -1.11 -13.60
CA GLU A 75 -6.14 -2.03 -14.12
C GLU A 75 -5.21 -2.52 -13.01
N MET A 76 -4.80 -1.64 -12.09
CA MET A 76 -4.06 -2.08 -10.90
C MET A 76 -4.85 -3.11 -10.09
N SER A 77 -6.15 -2.91 -9.86
CA SER A 77 -6.99 -3.92 -9.19
C SER A 77 -6.96 -5.28 -9.89
N ARG A 78 -7.01 -5.32 -11.23
CA ARG A 78 -6.92 -6.58 -12.01
C ARG A 78 -5.55 -7.23 -11.85
N VAL A 79 -4.47 -6.46 -11.90
CA VAL A 79 -3.09 -6.95 -11.74
C VAL A 79 -2.89 -7.53 -10.34
N ILE A 80 -3.36 -6.86 -9.30
CA ILE A 80 -3.28 -7.38 -7.92
C ILE A 80 -4.10 -8.66 -7.78
N GLU A 81 -5.32 -8.71 -8.31
CA GLU A 81 -6.17 -9.91 -8.28
C GLU A 81 -5.47 -11.09 -8.98
N ALA A 82 -4.92 -10.87 -10.17
CA ALA A 82 -4.20 -11.90 -10.91
C ALA A 82 -2.96 -12.41 -10.16
N LYS A 83 -2.19 -11.52 -9.51
CA LYS A 83 -1.00 -11.90 -8.74
C LYS A 83 -1.35 -12.69 -7.48
N ILE A 84 -2.41 -12.31 -6.75
CA ILE A 84 -2.91 -13.09 -5.62
C ILE A 84 -3.30 -14.50 -6.08
N ARG A 85 -4.12 -14.60 -7.13
CA ARG A 85 -4.60 -15.88 -7.68
C ARG A 85 -3.48 -16.76 -8.24
N GLY A 86 -2.44 -16.14 -8.80
CA GLY A 86 -1.28 -16.85 -9.35
C GLY A 86 -0.25 -17.30 -8.30
N THR A 87 -0.31 -16.74 -7.09
CA THR A 87 0.67 -17.03 -6.02
C THR A 87 0.11 -17.99 -4.97
N LEU A 88 -1.16 -17.84 -4.60
CA LEU A 88 -1.80 -18.67 -3.60
C LEU A 88 -2.15 -20.06 -4.16
N SER A 89 -2.08 -21.08 -3.31
CA SER A 89 -2.60 -22.40 -3.67
C SER A 89 -4.13 -22.37 -3.81
N PRO A 90 -4.76 -23.35 -4.49
CA PRO A 90 -6.22 -23.43 -4.57
C PRO A 90 -6.92 -23.42 -3.21
N GLN A 91 -6.33 -24.08 -2.20
CA GLN A 91 -6.87 -24.12 -0.85
C GLN A 91 -6.80 -22.74 -0.17
N GLN A 92 -5.66 -22.04 -0.30
CA GLN A 92 -5.48 -20.70 0.24
C GLN A 92 -6.40 -19.69 -0.45
N MET A 93 -6.57 -19.82 -1.76
CA MET A 93 -7.49 -18.97 -2.51
C MET A 93 -8.94 -19.20 -2.06
N ALA A 94 -9.37 -20.44 -1.87
CA ALA A 94 -10.71 -20.74 -1.35
C ALA A 94 -10.95 -20.16 0.05
N GLN A 95 -9.95 -20.20 0.93
CA GLN A 95 -10.01 -19.56 2.25
C GLN A 95 -10.18 -18.03 2.15
N LEU A 96 -9.44 -17.40 1.22
CA LEU A 96 -9.56 -15.96 0.99
C LEU A 96 -10.90 -15.58 0.36
N GLU A 97 -11.42 -16.38 -0.58
CA GLU A 97 -12.72 -16.14 -1.23
C GLU A 97 -13.90 -16.27 -0.27
N ALA A 98 -13.76 -17.08 0.78
CA ALA A 98 -14.71 -17.13 1.89
C ALA A 98 -14.75 -15.82 2.71
N ASN A 99 -13.79 -14.91 2.53
CA ASN A 99 -13.76 -13.56 3.09
C ASN A 99 -13.80 -12.50 1.97
N PRO A 100 -14.97 -12.26 1.34
CA PRO A 100 -15.09 -11.35 0.21
C PRO A 100 -14.77 -9.89 0.58
N GLU A 101 -14.96 -9.50 1.85
CA GLU A 101 -14.59 -8.18 2.34
C GLU A 101 -13.07 -7.98 2.27
N LEU A 102 -12.32 -8.94 2.82
CA LEU A 102 -10.86 -8.93 2.75
C LEU A 102 -10.39 -8.97 1.30
N LEU A 103 -10.91 -9.89 0.48
CA LEU A 103 -10.51 -10.00 -0.92
C LEU A 103 -10.69 -8.67 -1.67
N ASN A 104 -11.84 -8.02 -1.53
CA ASN A 104 -12.12 -6.72 -2.15
C ASN A 104 -11.14 -5.63 -1.68
N ARG A 105 -10.82 -5.62 -0.39
CA ARG A 105 -9.82 -4.69 0.18
C ARG A 105 -8.41 -4.95 -0.38
N LEU A 106 -8.00 -6.21 -0.45
CA LEU A 106 -6.68 -6.60 -0.96
C LEU A 106 -6.49 -6.19 -2.42
N ILE A 107 -7.52 -6.34 -3.27
CA ILE A 107 -7.46 -5.93 -4.68
C ILE A 107 -7.79 -4.44 -4.91
N GLY A 108 -8.15 -3.71 -3.86
CA GLY A 108 -8.47 -2.27 -3.95
C GLY A 108 -9.81 -1.96 -4.63
N LYS A 109 -10.76 -2.90 -4.66
CA LYS A 109 -12.15 -2.59 -5.03
C LYS A 109 -12.80 -1.84 -3.87
N LYS A 110 -13.36 -0.65 -4.13
CA LYS A 110 -14.18 0.04 -3.13
C LYS A 110 -15.40 -0.83 -2.82
N ILE A 111 -15.54 -1.24 -1.56
CA ILE A 111 -16.78 -1.79 -1.03
C ILE A 111 -17.77 -0.62 -1.02
N LYS A 112 -18.87 -0.75 -1.76
CA LYS A 112 -19.95 0.24 -1.80
C LYS A 112 -20.73 0.22 -0.48
#